data_AF-A0A833LXR0-F1
#
_entry.id   AF-A0A833LXR0-F1
#
_cell.length_a   1.000
_cell.length_b   1.000
_cell.length_c   1.000
_cell.angle_alpha   90.00
_cell.angle_beta   90.00
_cell.angle_gamma   90.00
#
_symmetry.space_group_name_H-M   'P 1'
#
loop_
_entity.id
_entity.type
_entity.pdbx_description
1 polymer ?
#
loop_
_entity_poly.entity_id
_entity_poly.type
_entity_poly.pdbx_seq_one_letter_code
_entity_poly.pdbx_strand_id
1 'polypeptide(L)'
;MRLSLAVFLLLLSCVHTNERPVTETRSPVPARLIVREVRHSPCFTLYGGSCSHQEALLRIEGPVKRDLPYGCLITKDGMPQSTITSDIQGDAIRVAFRCEKSLPFKVVYVLPSGRHFADCKEYGGSSWNWASVPDFRAAASTMIGQNCPGVHFEDVAAEIRTGGEAKLISFLKETLPLKAPRKTSMDSLQAWDDAYLSLSPAGQSQLHNDFRRAILEKSSTLALERSLRYADINDTAFEEAIVKRLEENLNSATGYEMDASMDMMLRRLAQSNPQRAGEMGCKELVREKRRGALAYLPGALLVVAKARYSCPVVLDAVRSSLCHASFYCSSSSRKDGICEYKDLSDELDRHLKQKTEKPDAVQRDRIMLAAALSTEGIEDVLRLWHERRSYSIEQAASPDCQSQYVMGKKSVPCHCFKETPAEACSDIRNVTTCTFEVDDRRRLIHNVMSP
;
A
#
# COMPACT_ATOMS: atom_id res chain seq x y z
N MET A 1 17.18 51.96 7.00
CA MET A 1 16.49 51.49 8.23
C MET A 1 15.03 51.18 7.91
N ARG A 2 14.74 49.94 7.52
CA ARG A 2 13.38 49.37 7.46
C ARG A 2 13.50 47.90 7.88
N LEU A 3 13.89 47.71 9.13
CA LEU A 3 13.94 46.42 9.79
C LEU A 3 13.15 46.56 11.09
N SER A 4 11.86 46.88 10.97
CA SER A 4 11.02 47.20 12.13
C SER A 4 9.57 46.88 11.81
N LEU A 5 9.18 45.64 12.13
CA LEU A 5 7.92 45.27 12.82
C LEU A 5 7.74 43.75 12.79
N ALA A 6 8.07 43.09 11.67
CA ALA A 6 7.76 41.66 11.48
C ALA A 6 8.61 40.71 12.35
N VAL A 7 9.86 41.06 12.65
CA VAL A 7 10.77 40.23 13.47
C VAL A 7 10.53 40.41 14.98
N PHE A 8 9.91 41.51 15.40
CA PHE A 8 9.64 41.79 16.82
C PHE A 8 8.35 41.11 17.32
N LEU A 9 7.41 40.80 16.42
CA LEU A 9 6.17 40.07 16.74
C LEU A 9 6.38 38.56 16.97
N LEU A 10 7.53 38.01 16.60
CA LEU A 10 7.89 36.60 16.80
C LEU A 10 8.53 36.31 18.18
N LEU A 11 8.77 37.33 19.02
CA LEU A 11 9.62 37.21 20.22
C LEU A 11 8.91 37.10 21.59
N LEU A 12 7.58 37.11 21.70
CA LEU A 12 6.90 36.97 23.01
C LEU A 12 5.53 36.26 22.94
N SER A 13 5.39 35.11 22.28
CA SER A 13 4.21 34.27 22.51
C SER A 13 4.35 33.53 23.85
N CYS A 14 3.81 34.12 24.92
CA CYS A 14 3.68 33.47 26.22
C CYS A 14 2.55 32.44 26.18
N VAL A 15 2.87 31.18 26.49
CA VAL A 15 1.86 30.12 26.70
C VAL A 15 1.57 30.04 28.19
N HIS A 16 0.34 30.35 28.58
CA HIS A 16 -0.15 30.16 29.95
C HIS A 16 -0.91 28.84 30.04
N THR A 17 -0.47 27.95 30.94
CA THR A 17 -1.13 26.68 31.22
C THR A 17 -1.70 26.67 32.63
N ASN A 18 -2.98 26.33 32.76
CA ASN A 18 -3.61 26.10 34.07
C ASN A 18 -4.10 24.65 34.14
N GLU A 19 -3.65 23.89 35.14
CA GLU A 19 -4.02 22.48 35.32
C GLU A 19 -5.04 22.34 36.44
N ARG A 20 -6.13 21.64 36.15
CA ARG A 20 -7.18 21.31 37.13
C ARG A 20 -7.29 19.80 37.27
N PRO A 21 -7.03 19.22 38.46
CA PRO A 21 -7.29 17.81 38.70
C PRO A 21 -8.79 17.55 38.69
N VAL A 22 -9.20 16.46 38.04
CA VAL A 22 -10.60 16.04 37.94
C VAL A 22 -10.88 14.93 38.94
N THR A 23 -10.08 13.86 38.92
CA THR A 23 -10.22 12.70 39.80
C THR A 23 -8.87 12.00 39.90
N GLU A 24 -8.62 11.29 41.00
CA GLU A 24 -7.35 10.60 41.25
C GLU A 24 -7.56 9.20 41.85
N THR A 25 -6.61 8.31 41.62
CA THR A 25 -6.40 7.06 42.35
C THR A 25 -4.97 7.05 42.89
N ARG A 26 -4.75 6.35 44.02
CA ARG A 26 -3.43 6.24 44.67
C ARG A 26 -2.85 4.83 44.66
N SER A 27 -3.66 3.82 44.33
CA SER A 27 -3.27 2.41 44.45
C SER A 27 -3.81 1.59 43.26
N PRO A 28 -3.05 0.59 42.78
CA PRO A 28 -1.66 0.28 43.12
C PRO A 28 -0.66 1.26 42.50
N VAL A 29 -1.07 2.05 41.50
CA VAL A 29 -0.25 3.12 40.89
C VAL A 29 -1.00 4.44 40.99
N PRO A 30 -0.39 5.52 41.52
CA PRO A 30 -1.06 6.81 41.54
C PRO A 30 -1.28 7.34 40.13
N ALA A 31 -2.51 7.70 39.81
CA ALA A 31 -2.89 8.23 38.51
C ALA A 31 -4.00 9.26 38.66
N ARG A 32 -3.99 10.29 37.81
CA ARG A 32 -4.92 11.41 37.91
C ARG A 32 -5.37 11.90 36.54
N LEU A 33 -6.66 12.17 36.41
CA LEU A 33 -7.21 12.88 35.26
C LEU A 33 -7.06 14.38 35.49
N ILE A 34 -6.54 15.08 34.50
CA ILE A 34 -6.23 16.51 34.54
C ILE A 34 -6.83 17.16 33.31
N VAL A 35 -7.42 18.33 33.48
CA VAL A 35 -7.71 19.23 32.37
C VAL A 35 -6.72 20.36 32.40
N ARG A 36 -5.96 20.51 31.32
CA ARG A 36 -5.02 21.61 31.12
C ARG A 36 -5.65 22.63 30.18
N GLU A 37 -5.91 23.82 30.69
CA GLU A 37 -6.30 24.97 29.88
C GLU A 37 -5.04 25.65 29.36
N VAL A 38 -4.86 25.66 28.04
CA VAL A 38 -3.73 26.32 27.37
C VAL A 38 -4.23 27.64 26.80
N ARG A 39 -3.52 28.74 27.06
CA ARG A 39 -3.82 30.08 26.52
C ARG A 39 -2.58 30.70 25.90
N HIS A 40 -2.71 31.23 24.69
CA HIS A 40 -1.65 31.93 23.98
C HIS A 40 -1.82 33.45 24.13
N SER A 41 -0.74 34.15 24.50
CA SER A 41 -0.70 35.61 24.62
C SER A 41 0.58 36.17 23.97
N PRO A 42 0.50 37.13 23.03
CA PRO A 42 -0.70 37.76 22.53
C PRO A 42 -1.55 36.82 21.69
N CYS A 43 -2.87 37.02 21.72
CA CYS A 43 -3.84 36.25 20.96
C CYS A 43 -3.90 36.77 19.51
N PHE A 44 -3.27 36.07 18.57
CA PHE A 44 -3.34 36.39 17.15
C PHE A 44 -4.19 35.35 16.41
N THR A 45 -5.47 35.66 16.19
CA THR A 45 -6.36 34.81 15.38
C THR A 45 -6.73 35.53 14.08
N LEU A 46 -5.93 35.28 13.05
CA LEU A 46 -6.39 35.50 11.68
C LEU A 46 -7.50 34.46 11.45
N TYR A 47 -8.75 34.90 11.22
CA TYR A 47 -9.92 34.07 10.90
C TYR A 47 -10.63 33.36 12.06
N GLY A 48 -10.79 34.00 13.23
CA GLY A 48 -11.80 33.59 14.21
C GLY A 48 -11.50 32.32 15.00
N GLY A 49 -10.24 31.89 15.05
CA GLY A 49 -9.79 30.83 15.95
C GLY A 49 -9.88 31.25 17.43
N SER A 50 -9.84 30.27 18.34
CA SER A 50 -9.70 30.51 19.78
C SER A 50 -8.22 30.51 20.17
N CYS A 51 -7.80 31.48 20.99
CA CYS A 51 -6.46 31.50 21.59
C CYS A 51 -6.36 30.67 22.88
N SER A 52 -7.41 29.93 23.20
CA SER A 52 -7.44 28.99 24.31
C SER A 52 -8.09 27.68 23.94
N HIS A 53 -7.47 26.56 24.33
CA HIS A 53 -8.03 25.22 24.22
C HIS A 53 -7.84 24.44 25.51
N GLN A 54 -8.62 23.37 25.66
CA GLN A 54 -8.47 22.41 26.75
C GLN A 54 -7.80 21.14 26.23
N GLU A 55 -6.87 20.60 27.01
CA GLU A 55 -6.28 19.28 26.84
C GLU A 55 -6.72 18.40 27.99
N ALA A 56 -7.28 17.23 27.68
CA ALA A 56 -7.59 16.21 28.68
C ALA A 56 -6.41 15.25 28.79
N LEU A 57 -5.85 15.13 29.99
CA LEU A 57 -4.63 14.39 30.25
C LEU A 57 -4.82 13.36 31.35
N LEU A 58 -4.20 12.20 31.15
CA LEU A 58 -4.07 11.15 32.14
C LEU A 58 -2.62 11.20 32.58
N ARG A 59 -2.40 11.63 33.82
CA ARG A 59 -1.07 11.69 34.41
C ARG A 59 -0.87 10.48 35.29
N ILE A 60 0.13 9.67 34.96
CA ILE A 60 0.61 8.59 35.82
C ILE A 60 1.73 9.15 36.68
N GLU A 61 1.59 9.00 38.00
CA GLU A 61 2.62 9.40 38.94
C GLU A 61 3.47 8.19 39.29
N GLY A 62 4.78 8.38 39.16
CA GLY A 62 5.80 7.38 39.45
C GLY A 62 7.18 8.05 39.42
N PRO A 63 8.26 7.26 39.38
CA PRO A 63 9.62 7.80 39.31
C PRO A 63 9.83 8.67 38.06
N VAL A 64 9.11 8.39 36.98
CA VAL A 64 8.99 9.27 35.81
C VAL A 64 7.54 9.68 35.67
N LYS A 65 7.26 10.98 35.80
CA LYS A 65 5.93 11.55 35.53
C LYS A 65 5.63 11.46 34.04
N ARG A 66 4.44 10.98 33.68
CA ARG A 66 4.01 10.84 32.29
C ARG A 66 2.62 11.43 32.11
N ASP A 67 2.49 12.37 31.18
CA ASP A 67 1.21 12.93 30.74
C ASP A 67 0.81 12.27 29.43
N LEU A 68 -0.35 11.61 29.44
CA LEU A 68 -0.87 10.90 28.28
C LEU A 68 -2.09 11.65 27.74
N PRO A 69 -2.30 11.69 26.41
CA PRO A 69 -3.38 12.44 25.76
C PRO A 69 -4.74 11.71 25.86
N TYR A 70 -5.10 11.30 27.08
CA TYR A 70 -6.35 10.63 27.41
C TYR A 70 -7.01 11.34 28.58
N GLY A 71 -8.33 11.46 28.61
CA GLY A 71 -9.00 11.97 29.81
C GLY A 71 -10.40 12.46 29.54
N CYS A 72 -10.85 13.37 30.39
CA CYS A 72 -12.19 13.94 30.38
C CYS A 72 -12.09 15.46 30.31
N LEU A 73 -12.76 16.08 29.34
CA LEU A 73 -12.83 17.54 29.21
C LEU A 73 -13.87 18.11 30.18
N ILE A 74 -13.73 19.40 30.51
CA ILE A 74 -14.75 20.14 31.25
C ILE A 74 -15.84 20.53 30.25
N THR A 75 -17.10 20.22 30.56
CA THR A 75 -18.24 20.57 29.72
C THR A 75 -18.93 21.82 30.27
N LYS A 76 -19.97 22.31 29.56
CA LYS A 76 -20.80 23.43 30.03
C LYS A 76 -21.52 23.10 31.35
N ASP A 77 -21.77 21.82 31.60
CA ASP A 77 -22.44 21.31 32.79
C ASP A 77 -21.49 21.18 34.00
N GLY A 78 -20.20 21.53 33.83
CA GLY A 78 -19.21 21.61 34.88
C GLY A 78 -18.15 20.51 34.83
N MET A 79 -17.55 20.22 35.99
CA MET A 79 -16.53 19.18 36.12
C MET A 79 -17.14 17.78 35.91
N PRO A 80 -16.52 16.92 35.10
CA PRO A 80 -17.06 15.59 34.83
C PRO A 80 -17.08 14.72 36.08
N GLN A 81 -18.15 13.95 36.28
CA GLN A 81 -18.29 12.96 37.36
C GLN A 81 -17.49 11.69 37.06
N SER A 82 -16.18 11.88 36.92
CA SER A 82 -15.27 10.85 36.43
C SER A 82 -14.87 9.87 37.52
N THR A 83 -14.56 8.63 37.10
CA THR A 83 -13.99 7.60 37.96
C THR A 83 -12.68 7.14 37.31
N ILE A 84 -11.63 6.95 38.11
CA ILE A 84 -10.36 6.37 37.68
C ILE A 84 -9.94 5.25 38.63
N THR A 85 -9.29 4.24 38.09
CA THR A 85 -8.63 3.18 38.84
C THR A 85 -7.43 2.67 38.04
N SER A 86 -6.47 2.06 38.72
CA SER A 86 -5.26 1.52 38.11
C SER A 86 -5.03 0.09 38.56
N ASP A 87 -4.16 -0.62 37.85
CA ASP A 87 -3.66 -1.95 38.19
C ASP A 87 -2.26 -2.17 37.60
N ILE A 88 -1.55 -3.16 38.13
CA ILE A 88 -0.28 -3.63 37.59
C ILE A 88 -0.45 -5.08 37.17
N GLN A 89 -0.17 -5.38 35.91
CA GLN A 89 -0.19 -6.75 35.39
C GLN A 89 1.11 -7.06 34.67
N GLY A 90 1.94 -7.92 35.29
CA GLY A 90 3.33 -8.08 34.89
C GLY A 90 4.06 -6.73 35.02
N ASP A 91 4.70 -6.29 33.93
CA ASP A 91 5.43 -5.01 33.89
C ASP A 91 4.61 -3.85 33.33
N ALA A 92 3.36 -4.09 32.95
CA ALA A 92 2.49 -3.06 32.37
C ALA A 92 1.58 -2.44 33.44
N ILE A 93 1.45 -1.12 33.40
CA ILE A 93 0.44 -0.38 34.16
C ILE A 93 -0.82 -0.35 33.31
N ARG A 94 -1.96 -0.67 33.92
CA ARG A 94 -3.27 -0.52 33.31
C ARG A 94 -4.03 0.57 34.03
N VAL A 95 -4.64 1.48 33.29
CA VAL A 95 -5.49 2.53 33.85
C VAL A 95 -6.85 2.44 33.21
N ALA A 96 -7.89 2.42 34.05
CA ALA A 96 -9.26 2.46 33.60
C ALA A 96 -9.94 3.73 34.10
N PHE A 97 -10.65 4.41 33.20
CA PHE A 97 -11.39 5.61 33.56
C PHE A 97 -12.67 5.79 32.75
N ARG A 98 -13.64 6.50 33.33
CA ARG A 98 -14.85 6.99 32.65
C ARG A 98 -15.10 8.43 33.02
N CYS A 99 -15.66 9.21 32.11
CA CYS A 99 -15.92 10.64 32.34
C CYS A 99 -17.23 10.92 33.06
N GLU A 100 -18.18 9.99 32.97
CA GLU A 100 -19.48 10.08 33.63
C GLU A 100 -19.91 8.68 34.08
N LYS A 101 -20.76 8.60 35.10
CA LYS A 101 -21.22 7.32 35.66
C LYS A 101 -22.00 6.46 34.66
N SER A 102 -22.69 7.09 33.71
CA SER A 102 -23.45 6.46 32.62
C SER A 102 -22.58 5.91 31.50
N LEU A 103 -21.35 6.39 31.37
CA LEU A 103 -20.44 6.02 30.29
C LEU A 103 -19.62 4.78 30.66
N PRO A 104 -19.24 3.96 29.67
CA PRO A 104 -18.34 2.84 29.88
C PRO A 104 -16.94 3.32 30.23
N PHE A 105 -16.18 2.44 30.88
CA PHE A 105 -14.77 2.65 31.15
C PHE A 105 -13.94 2.44 29.89
N LYS A 106 -12.96 3.32 29.71
CA LYS A 106 -11.86 3.22 28.75
C LYS A 106 -10.64 2.66 29.47
N VAL A 107 -9.89 1.80 28.80
CA VAL A 107 -8.66 1.19 29.33
C VAL A 107 -7.46 1.69 28.54
N VAL A 108 -6.41 2.09 29.25
CA VAL A 108 -5.12 2.48 28.69
C VAL A 108 -4.04 1.57 29.29
N TYR A 109 -3.28 0.92 28.42
CA TYR A 109 -2.07 0.17 28.77
C TYR A 109 -0.87 1.10 28.68
N VAL A 110 -0.01 1.08 29.68
CA VAL A 110 1.24 1.85 29.71
C VAL A 110 2.39 0.91 29.98
N LEU A 111 3.28 0.84 29.00
CA LEU A 111 4.34 -0.16 28.90
C LEU A 111 5.63 0.38 29.53
N PRO A 112 6.55 -0.51 29.96
CA PRO A 112 7.84 -0.13 30.53
C PRO A 112 8.62 0.86 29.66
N SER A 113 8.57 0.68 28.34
CA SER A 113 9.28 1.50 27.35
C SER A 113 8.92 2.98 27.37
N GLY A 114 7.75 3.36 27.89
CA GLY A 114 7.19 4.69 27.63
C GLY A 114 5.86 4.66 26.88
N ARG A 115 5.68 3.67 26.01
CA ARG A 115 4.56 3.63 25.07
C ARG A 115 3.24 3.34 25.78
N HIS A 116 2.17 3.81 25.17
CA HIS A 116 0.83 3.67 25.69
C HIS A 116 -0.17 3.37 24.58
N PHE A 117 -1.16 2.53 24.89
CA PHE A 117 -2.17 2.11 23.93
C PHE A 117 -3.54 2.13 24.61
N ALA A 118 -4.50 2.81 23.99
CA ALA A 118 -5.89 2.79 24.44
C ALA A 118 -6.62 1.63 23.76
N ASP A 119 -7.27 0.81 24.57
CA ASP A 119 -8.19 -0.20 24.07
C ASP A 119 -9.43 0.50 23.49
N CYS A 120 -9.87 0.10 22.31
CA CYS A 120 -11.11 0.59 21.73
C CYS A 120 -12.34 -0.20 22.20
N LYS A 121 -12.13 -1.32 22.91
CA LYS A 121 -13.22 -1.97 23.65
C LYS A 121 -13.66 -1.10 24.81
N GLU A 122 -14.97 -0.88 24.89
CA GLU A 122 -15.61 -0.20 26.01
C GLU A 122 -16.03 -1.22 27.08
N TYR A 123 -15.72 -0.91 28.35
CA TYR A 123 -15.98 -1.79 29.49
C TYR A 123 -17.15 -1.25 30.31
N GLY A 124 -18.33 -1.86 30.15
CA GLY A 124 -19.55 -1.50 30.88
C GLY A 124 -19.63 -2.08 32.30
N GLY A 125 -20.53 -1.53 33.12
CA GLY A 125 -20.83 -2.03 34.46
C GLY A 125 -21.06 -0.93 35.50
N SER A 126 -21.79 -1.26 36.56
CA SER A 126 -21.99 -0.34 37.71
C SER A 126 -20.72 -0.21 38.57
N SER A 127 -19.88 -1.25 38.59
CA SER A 127 -18.60 -1.32 39.28
C SER A 127 -17.49 -1.81 38.34
N TRP A 128 -16.26 -1.44 38.67
CA TRP A 128 -15.07 -1.81 37.90
C TRP A 128 -14.54 -3.19 38.29
N ASN A 129 -14.10 -4.00 37.31
CA ASN A 129 -13.52 -5.31 37.54
C ASN A 129 -12.32 -5.58 36.62
N TRP A 130 -11.11 -5.66 37.18
CA TRP A 130 -9.88 -5.93 36.43
C TRP A 130 -9.79 -7.33 35.82
N ALA A 131 -10.58 -8.31 36.32
CA ALA A 131 -10.56 -9.67 35.79
C ALA A 131 -11.20 -9.79 34.39
N SER A 132 -12.03 -8.83 33.98
CA SER A 132 -12.62 -8.80 32.63
C SER A 132 -11.73 -8.12 31.59
N VAL A 133 -10.62 -7.52 32.03
CA VAL A 133 -9.68 -6.79 31.18
C VAL A 133 -8.50 -7.70 30.86
N PRO A 134 -8.27 -8.03 29.58
CA PRO A 134 -7.11 -8.81 29.17
C PRO A 134 -5.81 -8.05 29.47
N ASP A 135 -4.70 -8.78 29.55
CA ASP A 135 -3.38 -8.14 29.52
C ASP A 135 -3.13 -7.47 28.16
N PHE A 136 -2.10 -6.62 28.09
CA PHE A 136 -1.77 -5.91 26.85
C PHE A 136 -1.53 -6.88 25.68
N ARG A 137 -0.90 -8.04 25.93
CA ARG A 137 -0.52 -8.99 24.87
C ARG A 137 -1.76 -9.66 24.28
N ALA A 138 -2.70 -10.06 25.14
CA ALA A 138 -3.98 -10.64 24.74
C ALA A 138 -4.91 -9.60 24.10
N ALA A 139 -4.79 -8.32 24.48
CA ALA A 139 -5.53 -7.23 23.84
C ALA A 139 -4.94 -6.81 22.48
N ALA A 140 -3.62 -6.94 22.30
CA ALA A 140 -2.88 -6.37 21.18
C ALA A 140 -3.42 -6.75 19.80
N SER A 141 -3.63 -8.04 19.55
CA SER A 141 -4.14 -8.53 18.26
C SER A 141 -5.55 -8.02 17.97
N THR A 142 -6.39 -7.92 19.01
CA THR A 142 -7.74 -7.34 18.92
C THR A 142 -7.67 -5.85 18.61
N MET A 143 -6.79 -5.10 19.28
CA MET A 143 -6.65 -3.65 19.06
C MET A 143 -6.20 -3.33 17.63
N ILE A 144 -5.26 -4.12 17.09
CA ILE A 144 -4.85 -4.04 15.69
C ILE A 144 -6.00 -4.40 14.76
N GLY A 145 -6.71 -5.51 15.02
CA GLY A 145 -7.81 -5.97 14.18
C GLY A 145 -8.98 -5.00 14.10
N GLN A 146 -9.23 -4.25 15.18
CA GLN A 146 -10.27 -3.23 15.25
C GLN A 146 -9.79 -1.84 14.78
N ASN A 147 -8.51 -1.68 14.46
CA ASN A 147 -7.87 -0.41 14.13
C ASN A 147 -8.14 0.66 15.19
N CYS A 148 -7.88 0.32 16.46
CA CYS A 148 -8.04 1.30 17.54
C CYS A 148 -7.21 2.57 17.23
N PRO A 149 -7.77 3.78 17.43
CA PRO A 149 -7.08 5.03 17.12
C PRO A 149 -5.73 5.16 17.83
N GLY A 150 -4.69 5.53 17.08
CA GLY A 150 -3.32 5.70 17.60
C GLY A 150 -2.59 4.40 17.93
N VAL A 151 -3.14 3.23 17.58
CA VAL A 151 -2.48 1.93 17.75
C VAL A 151 -1.88 1.49 16.41
N HIS A 152 -0.57 1.64 16.27
CA HIS A 152 0.18 1.25 15.06
C HIS A 152 0.81 -0.13 15.22
N PHE A 153 0.84 -0.93 14.14
CA PHE A 153 1.36 -2.29 14.18
C PHE A 153 2.83 -2.34 14.58
N GLU A 154 3.68 -1.50 13.98
CA GLU A 154 5.11 -1.43 14.32
C GLU A 154 5.33 -1.20 15.82
N ASP A 155 4.47 -0.37 16.42
CA ASP A 155 4.64 0.01 17.81
C ASP A 155 4.28 -1.09 18.77
N VAL A 156 3.16 -1.76 18.49
CA VAL A 156 2.72 -2.93 19.24
C VAL A 156 3.73 -4.08 19.06
N ALA A 157 4.19 -4.33 17.83
CA ALA A 157 5.16 -5.39 17.57
C ALA A 157 6.49 -5.18 18.32
N ALA A 158 6.98 -3.94 18.38
CA ALA A 158 8.17 -3.58 19.15
C ALA A 158 7.99 -3.86 20.65
N GLU A 159 6.83 -3.52 21.22
CA GLU A 159 6.52 -3.81 22.64
C GLU A 159 6.40 -5.30 22.90
N ILE A 160 5.69 -6.05 22.06
CA ILE A 160 5.54 -7.50 22.23
C ILE A 160 6.92 -8.19 22.19
N ARG A 161 7.83 -7.73 21.32
CA ARG A 161 9.19 -8.25 21.16
C ARG A 161 10.02 -8.14 22.44
N THR A 162 9.77 -7.15 23.30
CA THR A 162 10.48 -7.03 24.60
C THR A 162 10.24 -8.24 25.51
N GLY A 163 9.12 -8.95 25.33
CA GLY A 163 8.83 -10.22 26.01
C GLY A 163 9.43 -11.46 25.37
N GLY A 164 10.31 -11.30 24.38
CA GLY A 164 10.97 -12.39 23.67
C GLY A 164 10.30 -12.81 22.37
N GLU A 165 11.07 -13.52 21.55
CA GLU A 165 10.70 -13.94 20.19
C GLU A 165 9.40 -14.78 20.18
N ALA A 166 9.23 -15.71 21.12
CA ALA A 166 8.04 -16.56 21.21
C ALA A 166 6.72 -15.77 21.32
N LYS A 167 6.76 -14.61 21.99
CA LYS A 167 5.58 -13.74 22.13
C LYS A 167 5.30 -12.99 20.83
N LEU A 168 6.34 -12.54 20.13
CA LEU A 168 6.20 -11.93 18.82
C LEU A 168 5.64 -12.93 17.79
N ILE A 169 6.09 -14.19 17.83
CA ILE A 169 5.56 -15.26 16.97
C ILE A 169 4.05 -15.46 17.21
N SER A 170 3.60 -15.58 18.46
CA SER A 170 2.16 -15.71 18.77
C SER A 170 1.36 -14.53 18.23
N PHE A 171 1.85 -13.32 18.43
CA PHE A 171 1.21 -12.11 17.93
C PHE A 171 1.14 -12.06 16.40
N LEU A 172 2.20 -12.46 15.69
CA LEU A 172 2.20 -12.53 14.23
C LEU A 172 1.20 -13.57 13.70
N LYS A 173 1.04 -14.71 14.38
CA LYS A 173 0.03 -15.72 14.04
C LYS A 173 -1.40 -15.19 14.21
N GLU A 174 -1.68 -14.53 15.33
CA GLU A 174 -2.99 -13.94 15.61
C GLU A 174 -3.34 -12.81 14.66
N THR A 175 -2.34 -12.06 14.18
CA THR A 175 -2.53 -10.90 13.31
C THR A 175 -2.46 -11.24 11.82
N LEU A 176 -1.96 -12.42 11.44
CA LEU A 176 -1.93 -12.89 10.05
C LEU A 176 -3.31 -12.86 9.37
N PRO A 177 -4.41 -13.37 9.95
CA PRO A 177 -5.72 -13.40 9.29
C PRO A 177 -6.43 -12.05 9.25
N LEU A 178 -5.95 -11.04 9.97
CA LEU A 178 -6.62 -9.76 10.08
C LEU A 178 -6.71 -9.06 8.73
N LYS A 179 -7.84 -8.40 8.49
CA LYS A 179 -8.01 -7.51 7.34
C LYS A 179 -7.27 -6.21 7.64
N ALA A 180 -6.30 -5.81 6.83
CA ALA A 180 -5.77 -4.45 6.92
C ALA A 180 -6.74 -3.50 6.22
N PRO A 181 -7.15 -2.38 6.82
CA PRO A 181 -7.78 -1.30 6.08
C PRO A 181 -6.70 -0.65 5.22
N ARG A 182 -6.65 -0.94 3.91
CA ARG A 182 -5.68 -0.30 3.00
C ARG A 182 -5.91 1.20 2.76
N LYS A 183 -6.80 1.85 3.53
CA LYS A 183 -6.85 3.32 3.66
C LYS A 183 -5.71 3.86 4.54
N THR A 184 -5.03 3.01 5.32
CA THR A 184 -3.77 3.38 6.00
C THR A 184 -2.59 3.25 5.03
N SER A 185 -1.53 4.02 5.26
CA SER A 185 -0.35 4.05 4.39
C SER A 185 0.24 2.64 4.22
N MET A 186 0.91 2.41 3.07
CA MET A 186 1.65 1.17 2.77
C MET A 186 2.57 0.73 3.92
N ASP A 187 3.01 1.68 4.75
CA ASP A 187 3.86 1.48 5.92
C ASP A 187 3.29 0.46 6.91
N SER A 188 1.97 0.44 7.14
CA SER A 188 1.34 -0.52 8.07
C SER A 188 1.37 -1.97 7.56
N LEU A 189 1.40 -2.17 6.24
CA LEU A 189 1.55 -3.50 5.64
C LEU A 189 3.01 -3.98 5.75
N GLN A 190 3.95 -3.07 5.51
CA GLN A 190 5.39 -3.33 5.61
C GLN A 190 5.81 -3.67 7.05
N ALA A 191 5.23 -3.01 8.05
CA ALA A 191 5.55 -3.25 9.46
C ALA A 191 5.36 -4.72 9.92
N TRP A 192 4.35 -5.42 9.38
CA TRP A 192 4.17 -6.85 9.66
C TRP A 192 5.26 -7.69 9.02
N ASP A 193 5.58 -7.41 7.75
CA ASP A 193 6.63 -8.09 7.00
C ASP A 193 7.99 -7.90 7.69
N ASP A 194 8.31 -6.67 8.14
CA ASP A 194 9.54 -6.36 8.86
C ASP A 194 9.61 -7.09 10.22
N ALA A 195 8.48 -7.16 10.94
CA ALA A 195 8.42 -7.90 12.20
C ALA A 195 8.66 -9.40 11.97
N TYR A 196 8.09 -10.00 10.93
CA TYR A 196 8.35 -11.39 10.55
C TYR A 196 9.81 -11.61 10.13
N LEU A 197 10.36 -10.74 9.27
CA LEU A 197 11.74 -10.84 8.79
C LEU A 197 12.77 -10.63 9.90
N SER A 198 12.40 -9.96 10.99
CA SER A 198 13.26 -9.79 12.17
C SER A 198 13.39 -11.03 13.05
N LEU A 199 12.55 -12.05 12.86
CA LEU A 199 12.62 -13.31 13.61
C LEU A 199 13.85 -14.13 13.21
N SER A 200 14.35 -14.94 14.14
CA SER A 200 15.33 -15.99 13.83
C SER A 200 14.79 -16.97 12.77
N PRO A 201 15.65 -17.68 12.01
CA PRO A 201 15.19 -18.72 11.08
C PRO A 201 14.30 -19.78 11.74
N ALA A 202 14.62 -20.16 12.98
CA ALA A 202 13.79 -21.06 13.77
C ALA A 202 12.41 -20.43 14.09
N GLY A 203 12.37 -19.15 14.45
CA GLY A 203 11.12 -18.42 14.67
C GLY A 203 10.25 -18.29 13.42
N GLN A 204 10.86 -17.96 12.28
CA GLN A 204 10.18 -17.90 10.99
C GLN A 204 9.54 -19.26 10.62
N SER A 205 10.26 -20.36 10.88
CA SER A 205 9.75 -21.70 10.61
C SER A 205 8.46 -22.04 11.36
N GLN A 206 8.23 -21.43 12.53
CA GLN A 206 7.02 -21.66 13.31
C GLN A 206 5.75 -21.11 12.65
N LEU A 207 5.86 -20.17 11.70
CA LEU A 207 4.73 -19.64 10.93
C LEU A 207 4.46 -20.41 9.63
N HIS A 208 5.33 -21.36 9.23
CA HIS A 208 5.18 -22.07 7.95
C HIS A 208 3.84 -22.80 7.82
N ASN A 209 3.37 -23.45 8.90
CA ASN A 209 2.07 -24.12 8.91
C ASN A 209 0.90 -23.14 8.79
N ASP A 210 1.02 -21.94 9.38
CA ASP A 210 0.01 -20.89 9.29
C ASP A 210 -0.06 -20.32 7.87
N PHE A 211 1.10 -20.13 7.21
CA PHE A 211 1.17 -19.75 5.79
C PHE A 211 0.60 -20.83 4.88
N ARG A 212 0.97 -22.09 5.11
CA ARG A 212 0.42 -23.25 4.38
C ARG A 212 -1.10 -23.27 4.48
N ARG A 213 -1.64 -23.11 5.69
CA ARG A 213 -3.10 -23.05 5.91
C ARG A 213 -3.73 -21.89 5.15
N ALA A 214 -3.14 -20.69 5.22
CA ALA A 214 -3.66 -19.53 4.52
C ALA A 214 -3.66 -19.65 2.98
N ILE A 215 -2.77 -20.48 2.39
CA ILE A 215 -2.78 -20.79 0.95
C ILE A 215 -3.81 -21.89 0.62
N LEU A 216 -3.93 -22.92 1.44
CA LEU A 216 -4.82 -24.06 1.18
C LEU A 216 -6.29 -23.75 1.50
N GLU A 217 -6.55 -22.93 2.52
CA GLU A 217 -7.88 -22.64 3.05
C GLU A 217 -8.27 -21.18 2.87
N LYS A 218 -9.55 -20.90 2.62
CA LYS A 218 -10.06 -19.54 2.38
C LYS A 218 -9.64 -18.59 3.51
N SER A 219 -8.75 -17.65 3.18
CA SER A 219 -8.12 -16.71 4.10
C SER A 219 -8.39 -15.28 3.63
N SER A 220 -8.03 -14.28 4.46
CA SER A 220 -8.07 -12.89 4.00
C SER A 220 -7.05 -12.67 2.89
N THR A 221 -7.33 -11.73 1.97
CA THR A 221 -6.42 -11.39 0.86
C THR A 221 -5.01 -11.10 1.36
N LEU A 222 -4.88 -10.37 2.46
CA LEU A 222 -3.59 -10.04 3.04
C LEU A 222 -2.86 -11.25 3.63
N ALA A 223 -3.57 -12.15 4.31
CA ALA A 223 -3.00 -13.39 4.81
C ALA A 223 -2.45 -14.24 3.66
N LEU A 224 -3.22 -14.36 2.57
CA LEU A 224 -2.80 -15.04 1.36
C LEU A 224 -1.54 -14.41 0.77
N GLU A 225 -1.53 -13.09 0.55
CA GLU A 225 -0.38 -12.38 -0.01
C GLU A 225 0.90 -12.60 0.82
N ARG A 226 0.84 -12.42 2.15
CA ARG A 226 1.96 -12.69 3.05
C ARG A 226 2.45 -14.13 2.94
N SER A 227 1.51 -15.07 2.91
CA SER A 227 1.83 -16.50 2.81
C SER A 227 2.50 -16.85 1.48
N LEU A 228 2.04 -16.28 0.36
CA LEU A 228 2.67 -16.47 -0.95
C LEU A 228 4.10 -15.89 -1.02
N ARG A 229 4.43 -14.89 -0.18
CA ARG A 229 5.80 -14.30 -0.12
C ARG A 229 6.82 -15.16 0.60
N TYR A 230 6.39 -15.98 1.58
CA TYR A 230 7.28 -16.62 2.54
C TYR A 230 7.12 -18.14 2.63
N ALA A 231 6.03 -18.71 2.16
CA ALA A 231 5.87 -20.17 2.11
C ALA A 231 6.92 -20.80 1.18
N ASP A 232 7.15 -22.11 1.32
CA ASP A 232 7.93 -22.90 0.36
C ASP A 232 7.13 -23.06 -0.95
N ILE A 233 7.77 -22.87 -2.11
CA ILE A 233 7.12 -22.98 -3.42
C ILE A 233 6.88 -24.43 -3.83
N ASN A 234 7.66 -25.36 -3.28
CA ASN A 234 7.76 -26.70 -3.82
C ASN A 234 6.66 -27.65 -3.33
N ASP A 235 5.67 -27.14 -2.59
CA ASP A 235 4.56 -27.93 -2.10
C ASP A 235 3.49 -28.11 -3.18
N THR A 236 3.34 -29.33 -3.67
CA THR A 236 2.43 -29.66 -4.78
C THR A 236 0.96 -29.38 -4.45
N ALA A 237 0.56 -29.35 -3.18
CA ALA A 237 -0.80 -28.99 -2.79
C ALA A 237 -1.12 -27.50 -3.01
N PHE A 238 -0.10 -26.64 -3.12
CA PHE A 238 -0.30 -25.21 -3.37
C PHE A 238 -0.76 -24.91 -4.78
N GLU A 239 -0.31 -25.68 -5.77
CA GLU A 239 -0.67 -25.44 -7.16
C GLU A 239 -2.20 -25.48 -7.36
N GLU A 240 -2.84 -26.58 -6.99
CA GLU A 240 -4.29 -26.75 -7.12
C GLU A 240 -5.07 -25.72 -6.30
N ALA A 241 -4.59 -25.40 -5.08
CA ALA A 241 -5.23 -24.40 -4.24
C ALA A 241 -5.15 -22.99 -4.85
N ILE A 242 -4.01 -22.61 -5.45
CA ILE A 242 -3.83 -21.34 -6.13
C ILE A 242 -4.69 -21.28 -7.40
N VAL A 243 -4.67 -22.34 -8.23
CA VAL A 243 -5.48 -22.43 -9.45
C VAL A 243 -6.96 -22.26 -9.12
N LYS A 244 -7.47 -23.00 -8.14
CA LYS A 244 -8.87 -22.90 -7.70
C LYS A 244 -9.25 -21.46 -7.28
N ARG A 245 -8.38 -20.78 -6.51
CA ARG A 245 -8.63 -19.37 -6.12
C ARG A 245 -8.59 -18.41 -7.29
N LEU A 246 -7.65 -18.59 -8.21
CA LEU A 246 -7.58 -17.80 -9.44
C LEU A 246 -8.89 -17.96 -10.24
N GLU A 247 -9.42 -19.18 -10.36
CA GLU A 247 -10.72 -19.45 -11.01
C GLU A 247 -11.90 -18.80 -10.28
N GLU A 248 -11.95 -18.88 -8.95
CA GLU A 248 -12.97 -18.19 -8.14
C GLU A 248 -12.92 -16.67 -8.33
N ASN A 249 -11.72 -16.08 -8.34
CA ASN A 249 -11.51 -14.64 -8.50
C ASN A 249 -11.84 -14.15 -9.91
N LEU A 250 -11.51 -14.91 -10.96
CA LEU A 250 -11.88 -14.61 -12.35
C LEU A 250 -13.40 -14.42 -12.53
N ASN A 251 -14.20 -15.13 -11.72
CA ASN A 251 -15.65 -15.08 -11.75
C ASN A 251 -16.27 -14.09 -10.74
N SER A 252 -15.45 -13.39 -9.95
CA SER A 252 -15.91 -12.52 -8.87
C SER A 252 -15.89 -11.03 -9.26
N ALA A 253 -16.55 -10.20 -8.44
CA ALA A 253 -16.48 -8.74 -8.58
C ALA A 253 -15.04 -8.24 -8.34
N THR A 254 -14.60 -7.34 -9.21
CA THR A 254 -13.22 -6.87 -9.30
C THR A 254 -12.94 -5.73 -8.32
N GLY A 255 -11.67 -5.57 -7.93
CA GLY A 255 -11.21 -4.43 -7.14
C GLY A 255 -9.71 -4.50 -6.91
N TYR A 256 -9.10 -3.38 -6.54
CA TYR A 256 -7.65 -3.26 -6.36
C TYR A 256 -7.03 -4.36 -5.49
N GLU A 257 -7.72 -4.80 -4.43
CA GLU A 257 -7.28 -5.88 -3.55
C GLU A 257 -7.23 -7.23 -4.27
N MET A 258 -8.23 -7.51 -5.09
CA MET A 258 -8.29 -8.73 -5.89
C MET A 258 -7.15 -8.73 -6.91
N ASP A 259 -6.94 -7.62 -7.61
CA ASP A 259 -5.92 -7.51 -8.67
C ASP A 259 -4.50 -7.75 -8.12
N ALA A 260 -4.17 -7.17 -6.96
CA ALA A 260 -2.88 -7.39 -6.30
C ALA A 260 -2.67 -8.86 -5.89
N SER A 261 -3.72 -9.50 -5.37
CA SER A 261 -3.66 -10.91 -4.99
C SER A 261 -3.57 -11.85 -6.20
N MET A 262 -4.26 -11.52 -7.29
CA MET A 262 -4.19 -12.23 -8.57
C MET A 262 -2.77 -12.18 -9.13
N ASP A 263 -2.16 -11.00 -9.16
CA ASP A 263 -0.78 -10.81 -9.62
C ASP A 263 0.21 -11.69 -8.83
N MET A 264 0.12 -11.70 -7.50
CA MET A 264 0.98 -12.53 -6.66
C MET A 264 0.75 -14.03 -6.85
N MET A 265 -0.51 -14.47 -6.93
CA MET A 265 -0.87 -15.87 -7.18
C MET A 265 -0.35 -16.35 -8.54
N LEU A 266 -0.51 -15.55 -9.59
CA LEU A 266 -0.02 -15.88 -10.93
C LEU A 266 1.50 -16.01 -10.94
N ARG A 267 2.24 -15.02 -10.40
CA ARG A 267 3.71 -15.09 -10.31
C ARG A 267 4.17 -16.30 -9.52
N ARG A 268 3.46 -16.63 -8.44
CA ARG A 268 3.76 -17.79 -7.61
C ARG A 268 3.54 -19.09 -8.38
N LEU A 269 2.40 -19.23 -9.06
CA LEU A 269 2.08 -20.39 -9.89
C LEU A 269 3.11 -20.54 -11.02
N ALA A 270 3.61 -19.45 -11.60
CA ALA A 270 4.61 -19.50 -12.65
C ALA A 270 5.98 -20.04 -12.19
N GLN A 271 6.26 -20.04 -10.88
CA GLN A 271 7.47 -20.64 -10.34
C GLN A 271 7.38 -22.17 -10.24
N SER A 272 6.18 -22.73 -10.02
CA SER A 272 5.97 -24.18 -9.91
C SER A 272 5.49 -24.81 -11.23
N ASN A 273 4.51 -24.18 -11.90
CA ASN A 273 3.92 -24.63 -13.16
C ASN A 273 3.71 -23.43 -14.12
N PRO A 274 4.73 -23.07 -14.90
CA PRO A 274 4.66 -21.97 -15.87
C PRO A 274 3.48 -22.10 -16.83
N GLN A 275 3.20 -23.31 -17.34
CA GLN A 275 2.13 -23.50 -18.33
C GLN A 275 0.76 -23.20 -17.76
N ARG A 276 0.46 -23.73 -16.56
CA ARG A 276 -0.82 -23.46 -15.90
C ARG A 276 -0.94 -21.98 -15.51
N ALA A 277 0.16 -21.35 -15.09
CA ALA A 277 0.18 -19.91 -14.86
C ALA A 277 -0.11 -19.10 -16.13
N GLY A 278 0.45 -19.50 -17.27
CA GLY A 278 0.19 -18.88 -18.57
C GLY A 278 -1.28 -18.98 -18.99
N GLU A 279 -1.90 -20.15 -18.82
CA GLU A 279 -3.33 -20.35 -19.07
C GLU A 279 -4.19 -19.41 -18.19
N MET A 280 -3.94 -19.40 -16.88
CA MET A 280 -4.68 -18.56 -15.94
C MET A 280 -4.44 -17.06 -16.18
N GLY A 281 -3.21 -16.68 -16.52
CA GLY A 281 -2.86 -15.32 -16.93
C GLY A 281 -3.63 -14.90 -18.17
N CYS A 282 -3.72 -15.77 -19.19
CA CYS A 282 -4.48 -15.46 -20.40
C CYS A 282 -5.98 -15.28 -20.12
N LYS A 283 -6.57 -16.11 -19.25
CA LYS A 283 -7.98 -15.94 -18.80
C LYS A 283 -8.20 -14.58 -18.13
N GLU A 284 -7.26 -14.13 -17.29
CA GLU A 284 -7.33 -12.80 -16.65
C GLU A 284 -7.21 -11.67 -17.68
N LEU A 285 -6.31 -11.77 -18.65
CA LEU A 285 -6.18 -10.78 -19.73
C LEU A 285 -7.45 -10.67 -20.58
N VAL A 286 -8.11 -11.81 -20.86
CA VAL A 286 -9.41 -11.84 -21.56
C VAL A 286 -10.49 -11.13 -20.74
N ARG A 287 -10.54 -11.39 -19.43
CA ARG A 287 -11.48 -10.73 -18.51
C ARG A 287 -11.26 -9.21 -18.48
N GLU A 288 -10.01 -8.77 -18.34
CA GLU A 288 -9.66 -7.34 -18.31
C GLU A 288 -10.00 -6.64 -19.63
N LYS A 289 -9.74 -7.28 -20.79
CA LYS A 289 -10.16 -6.73 -22.09
C LYS A 289 -11.68 -6.55 -22.19
N ARG A 290 -12.46 -7.54 -21.73
CA ARG A 290 -13.95 -7.44 -21.73
C ARG A 290 -14.46 -6.27 -20.88
N ARG A 291 -13.70 -5.85 -19.87
CA ARG A 291 -14.02 -4.71 -19.01
C ARG A 291 -13.58 -3.36 -19.58
N GLY A 292 -12.90 -3.34 -20.73
CA GLY A 292 -12.35 -2.13 -21.32
C GLY A 292 -11.12 -1.60 -20.59
N ALA A 293 -10.40 -2.45 -19.84
CA ALA A 293 -9.15 -2.04 -19.21
C ALA A 293 -8.13 -1.63 -20.29
N LEU A 294 -7.65 -0.38 -20.22
CA LEU A 294 -6.67 0.17 -21.15
C LEU A 294 -5.24 -0.37 -20.90
N ALA A 295 -4.98 -0.90 -19.71
CA ALA A 295 -3.70 -1.51 -19.34
C ALA A 295 -3.95 -2.85 -18.64
N TYR A 296 -3.31 -3.90 -19.14
CA TYR A 296 -3.36 -5.23 -18.55
C TYR A 296 -2.62 -5.30 -17.21
N LEU A 297 -3.01 -6.26 -16.36
CA LEU A 297 -2.27 -6.58 -15.14
C LEU A 297 -0.85 -7.05 -15.51
N PRO A 298 0.21 -6.41 -14.98
CA PRO A 298 1.60 -6.76 -15.31
C PRO A 298 1.95 -8.23 -15.04
N GLY A 299 1.47 -8.81 -13.94
CA GLY A 299 1.72 -10.22 -13.61
C GLY A 299 1.09 -11.17 -14.61
N ALA A 300 -0.12 -10.89 -15.10
CA ALA A 300 -0.77 -11.72 -16.10
C ALA A 300 0.02 -11.74 -17.42
N LEU A 301 0.53 -10.58 -17.86
CA LEU A 301 1.42 -10.51 -19.03
C LEU A 301 2.74 -11.28 -18.78
N LEU A 302 3.36 -11.10 -17.61
CA LEU A 302 4.62 -11.76 -17.24
C LEU A 302 4.50 -13.29 -17.28
N VAL A 303 3.43 -13.85 -16.73
CA VAL A 303 3.27 -15.31 -16.69
C VAL A 303 2.93 -15.88 -18.06
N VAL A 304 2.16 -15.18 -18.89
CA VAL A 304 1.91 -15.58 -20.29
C VAL A 304 3.22 -15.57 -21.09
N ALA A 305 4.01 -14.50 -20.95
CA ALA A 305 5.34 -14.40 -21.56
C ALA A 305 6.25 -15.53 -21.10
N LYS A 306 6.40 -15.75 -19.79
CA LYS A 306 7.28 -16.80 -19.26
C LYS A 306 6.87 -18.19 -19.70
N ALA A 307 5.57 -18.48 -19.70
CA ALA A 307 5.01 -19.75 -20.15
C ALA A 307 5.13 -19.96 -21.67
N ARG A 308 5.38 -18.89 -22.43
CA ARG A 308 5.25 -18.90 -23.90
C ARG A 308 3.86 -19.39 -24.32
N TYR A 309 2.85 -19.01 -23.55
CA TYR A 309 1.48 -19.46 -23.75
C TYR A 309 0.83 -18.66 -24.87
N SER A 310 0.23 -19.33 -25.86
CA SER A 310 -0.45 -18.68 -26.97
C SER A 310 -1.71 -17.96 -26.45
N CYS A 311 -1.70 -16.63 -26.49
CA CYS A 311 -2.76 -15.80 -25.91
C CYS A 311 -3.24 -14.72 -26.91
N PRO A 312 -4.28 -15.02 -27.71
CA PRO A 312 -4.73 -14.15 -28.80
C PRO A 312 -5.07 -12.71 -28.38
N VAL A 313 -5.57 -12.52 -27.15
CA VAL A 313 -5.89 -11.18 -26.63
C VAL A 313 -4.67 -10.26 -26.55
N VAL A 314 -3.48 -10.81 -26.29
CA VAL A 314 -2.22 -10.05 -26.26
C VAL A 314 -1.77 -9.67 -27.67
N LEU A 315 -1.91 -10.59 -28.63
CA LEU A 315 -1.59 -10.32 -30.02
C LEU A 315 -2.42 -9.16 -30.57
N ASP A 316 -3.72 -9.11 -30.25
CA ASP A 316 -4.58 -7.98 -30.64
C ASP A 316 -4.05 -6.66 -30.10
N ALA A 317 -3.60 -6.63 -28.84
CA ALA A 317 -3.06 -5.42 -28.21
C ALA A 317 -1.73 -4.98 -28.83
N VAL A 318 -0.84 -5.93 -29.14
CA VAL A 318 0.41 -5.65 -29.86
C VAL A 318 0.13 -5.13 -31.28
N ARG A 319 -0.89 -5.67 -31.96
CA ARG A 319 -1.31 -5.23 -33.28
C ARG A 319 -1.90 -3.82 -33.27
N SER A 320 -2.70 -3.48 -32.24
CA SER A 320 -3.35 -2.17 -32.10
C SER A 320 -2.48 -1.10 -31.46
N SER A 321 -1.32 -1.46 -30.92
CA SER A 321 -0.42 -0.48 -30.32
C SER A 321 0.05 0.51 -31.40
N LEU A 322 0.26 1.76 -30.97
CA LEU A 322 0.68 2.88 -31.81
C LEU A 322 2.13 3.30 -31.51
N CYS A 323 2.77 2.67 -30.51
CA CYS A 323 4.08 3.08 -29.98
C CYS A 323 5.02 1.88 -29.75
N HIS A 324 6.11 1.76 -30.54
CA HIS A 324 6.80 0.47 -30.78
C HIS A 324 8.32 0.50 -30.60
N ALA A 325 8.89 1.64 -30.25
CA ALA A 325 10.31 1.78 -29.93
C ALA A 325 10.76 0.75 -28.88
N SER A 326 9.88 0.47 -27.91
CA SER A 326 10.09 -0.48 -26.81
C SER A 326 10.28 -1.93 -27.28
N PHE A 327 9.80 -2.28 -28.48
CA PHE A 327 9.91 -3.63 -29.05
C PHE A 327 11.26 -3.92 -29.70
N TYR A 328 12.12 -2.91 -29.86
CA TYR A 328 13.44 -3.07 -30.47
C TYR A 328 14.53 -3.20 -29.40
N CYS A 329 15.45 -4.14 -29.60
CA CYS A 329 16.53 -4.43 -28.68
C CYS A 329 17.83 -3.81 -29.19
N SER A 330 18.39 -2.88 -28.43
CA SER A 330 19.67 -2.22 -28.71
C SER A 330 20.86 -3.05 -28.20
N SER A 331 20.90 -4.35 -28.50
CA SER A 331 22.09 -5.15 -28.15
C SER A 331 23.26 -4.79 -29.08
N SER A 332 24.47 -4.77 -28.52
CA SER A 332 25.71 -4.23 -29.11
C SER A 332 26.15 -4.84 -30.45
N SER A 333 25.44 -5.84 -30.97
CA SER A 333 25.70 -6.50 -32.27
C SER A 333 24.58 -6.36 -33.31
N ARG A 334 23.38 -5.90 -32.93
CA ARG A 334 22.26 -5.65 -33.86
C ARG A 334 21.56 -4.37 -33.42
N LYS A 335 21.92 -3.23 -34.03
CA LYS A 335 21.27 -1.95 -33.73
C LYS A 335 19.82 -1.82 -34.25
N ASP A 336 19.27 -2.86 -34.90
CA ASP A 336 18.10 -2.72 -35.78
C ASP A 336 17.04 -3.84 -35.71
N GLY A 337 17.07 -4.71 -34.69
CA GLY A 337 16.16 -5.86 -34.58
C GLY A 337 15.02 -5.69 -33.58
N ILE A 338 13.83 -6.20 -33.92
CA ILE A 338 12.77 -6.46 -32.94
C ILE A 338 13.31 -7.50 -31.94
N CYS A 339 13.07 -7.28 -30.64
CA CYS A 339 13.47 -8.17 -29.57
C CYS A 339 12.89 -9.58 -29.78
N GLU A 340 13.77 -10.59 -29.73
CA GLU A 340 13.37 -11.98 -29.65
C GLU A 340 13.17 -12.38 -28.19
N TYR A 341 12.52 -13.53 -27.94
CA TYR A 341 12.28 -14.00 -26.57
C TYR A 341 13.56 -14.12 -25.74
N LYS A 342 14.67 -14.56 -26.37
CA LYS A 342 15.98 -14.70 -25.70
C LYS A 342 16.55 -13.37 -25.21
N ASP A 343 16.19 -12.26 -25.86
CA ASP A 343 16.65 -10.92 -25.49
C ASP A 343 15.88 -10.38 -24.27
N LEU A 344 14.69 -10.94 -24.03
CA LEU A 344 13.74 -10.51 -22.99
C LEU A 344 13.71 -11.46 -21.79
N SER A 345 14.19 -12.71 -21.93
CA SER A 345 14.03 -13.77 -20.91
C SER A 345 14.59 -13.38 -19.54
N ASP A 346 15.75 -12.74 -19.51
CA ASP A 346 16.40 -12.30 -18.26
C ASP A 346 15.64 -11.15 -17.60
N GLU A 347 15.00 -10.28 -18.39
CA GLU A 347 14.12 -9.22 -17.90
C GLU A 347 12.84 -9.81 -17.28
N LEU A 348 12.23 -10.79 -17.95
CA LEU A 348 11.05 -11.51 -17.44
C LEU A 348 11.36 -12.22 -16.11
N ASP A 349 12.49 -12.91 -16.02
CA ASP A 349 12.88 -13.66 -14.81
C ASP A 349 13.18 -12.74 -13.62
N ARG A 350 13.76 -11.56 -13.88
CA ARG A 350 13.93 -10.53 -12.84
C ARG A 350 12.59 -10.02 -12.34
N HIS A 351 11.68 -9.65 -13.24
CA HIS A 351 10.37 -9.14 -12.84
C HIS A 351 9.50 -10.20 -12.15
N LEU A 352 9.55 -11.46 -12.57
CA LEU A 352 8.84 -12.54 -11.87
C LEU A 352 9.32 -12.76 -10.42
N LYS A 353 10.60 -12.50 -10.15
CA LYS A 353 11.21 -12.65 -8.81
C LYS A 353 11.07 -11.40 -7.94
N GLN A 354 11.01 -10.20 -8.53
CA GLN A 354 10.87 -8.95 -7.80
C GLN A 354 9.48 -8.81 -7.16
N LYS A 355 9.45 -8.49 -5.86
CA LYS A 355 8.23 -8.46 -5.04
C LYS A 355 7.38 -7.19 -5.19
N THR A 356 7.91 -6.08 -5.70
CA THR A 356 7.26 -4.76 -5.56
C THR A 356 7.49 -3.77 -6.70
N GLU A 357 8.48 -3.98 -7.56
CA GLU A 357 8.76 -3.02 -8.63
C GLU A 357 7.80 -3.27 -9.80
N LYS A 358 6.84 -2.35 -9.98
CA LYS A 358 5.97 -2.36 -11.15
C LYS A 358 6.82 -2.03 -12.37
N PRO A 359 6.71 -2.80 -13.48
CA PRO A 359 7.42 -2.44 -14.69
C PRO A 359 6.98 -1.05 -15.15
N ASP A 360 7.93 -0.23 -15.57
CA ASP A 360 7.64 1.03 -16.22
C ASP A 360 6.93 0.78 -17.59
N ALA A 361 6.53 1.86 -18.26
CA ALA A 361 5.81 1.74 -19.53
C ALA A 361 6.60 0.96 -20.59
N VAL A 362 7.91 1.17 -20.68
CA VAL A 362 8.78 0.51 -21.67
C VAL A 362 8.93 -0.97 -21.35
N GLN A 363 9.17 -1.30 -20.08
CA GLN A 363 9.25 -2.68 -19.60
C GLN A 363 7.93 -3.43 -19.81
N ARG A 364 6.80 -2.79 -19.51
CA ARG A 364 5.47 -3.38 -19.74
C ARG A 364 5.25 -3.73 -21.21
N ASP A 365 5.64 -2.84 -22.12
CA ASP A 365 5.49 -3.07 -23.56
C ASP A 365 6.42 -4.21 -24.04
N ARG A 366 7.64 -4.30 -23.52
CA ARG A 366 8.54 -5.44 -23.76
C ARG A 366 7.96 -6.76 -23.28
N ILE A 367 7.38 -6.78 -22.08
CA ILE A 367 6.69 -7.96 -21.55
C ILE A 367 5.50 -8.32 -22.44
N MET A 368 4.74 -7.32 -22.91
CA MET A 368 3.61 -7.52 -23.82
C MET A 368 4.07 -8.14 -25.16
N LEU A 369 5.17 -7.66 -25.74
CA LEU A 369 5.79 -8.29 -26.91
C LEU A 369 6.14 -9.74 -26.61
N ALA A 370 6.87 -10.00 -25.51
CA ALA A 370 7.29 -11.36 -25.15
C ALA A 370 6.10 -12.32 -24.99
N ALA A 371 4.98 -11.85 -24.44
CA ALA A 371 3.74 -12.61 -24.33
C ALA A 371 3.09 -12.90 -25.69
N ALA A 372 3.23 -12.01 -26.68
CA ALA A 372 2.70 -12.21 -28.02
C ALA A 372 3.57 -13.12 -28.90
N LEU A 373 4.89 -13.21 -28.67
CA LEU A 373 5.86 -13.94 -29.52
C LEU A 373 5.54 -15.43 -29.74
N SER A 374 4.76 -16.06 -28.86
CA SER A 374 4.38 -17.47 -29.00
C SER A 374 2.95 -17.67 -29.53
N THR A 375 2.30 -16.60 -29.98
CA THR A 375 0.92 -16.62 -30.50
C THR A 375 0.92 -16.72 -32.02
N GLU A 376 0.06 -17.57 -32.58
CA GLU A 376 -0.10 -17.72 -34.03
C GLU A 376 -0.45 -16.38 -34.70
N GLY A 377 0.20 -16.07 -35.83
CA GLY A 377 0.01 -14.81 -36.56
C GLY A 377 0.88 -13.64 -36.07
N ILE A 378 1.75 -13.84 -35.07
CA ILE A 378 2.70 -12.82 -34.64
C ILE A 378 3.69 -12.42 -35.74
N GLU A 379 4.15 -13.36 -36.57
CA GLU A 379 5.10 -13.09 -37.65
C GLU A 379 4.59 -12.04 -38.65
N ASP A 380 3.30 -12.08 -39.00
CA ASP A 380 2.70 -11.08 -39.87
C ASP A 380 2.66 -9.71 -39.20
N VAL A 381 2.39 -9.67 -37.89
CA VAL A 381 2.40 -8.44 -37.09
C VAL A 381 3.82 -7.89 -37.01
N LEU A 382 4.84 -8.70 -36.72
CA LEU A 382 6.25 -8.28 -36.67
C LEU A 382 6.76 -7.79 -38.03
N ARG A 383 6.35 -8.45 -39.13
CA ARG A 383 6.66 -8.00 -40.49
C ARG A 383 6.07 -6.61 -40.77
N LEU A 384 4.78 -6.41 -40.47
CA LEU A 384 4.15 -5.09 -40.58
C LEU A 384 4.87 -4.04 -39.72
N TRP A 385 5.27 -4.39 -38.50
CA TRP A 385 6.06 -3.51 -37.63
C TRP A 385 7.40 -3.11 -38.22
N HIS A 386 8.09 -4.06 -38.85
CA HIS A 386 9.35 -3.80 -39.52
C HIS A 386 9.16 -2.88 -40.74
N GLU A 387 8.12 -3.11 -41.55
CA GLU A 387 7.80 -2.30 -42.73
C GLU A 387 7.47 -0.84 -42.37
N ARG A 388 6.75 -0.62 -41.26
CA ARG A 388 6.36 0.71 -40.75
C ARG A 388 7.55 1.62 -40.44
N ARG A 389 8.77 1.10 -40.27
CA ARG A 389 9.99 1.92 -40.13
C ARG A 389 10.28 2.79 -41.35
N SER A 390 9.88 2.31 -42.53
CA SER A 390 10.09 3.00 -43.80
C SER A 390 8.92 3.89 -44.22
N TYR A 391 7.86 3.98 -43.41
CA TYR A 391 6.71 4.80 -43.75
C TYR A 391 7.07 6.28 -43.68
N SER A 392 6.55 7.06 -44.63
CA SER A 392 6.72 8.51 -44.61
C SER A 392 5.84 9.12 -43.51
N ILE A 393 6.43 10.04 -42.74
CA ILE A 393 5.70 10.81 -41.72
C ILE A 393 5.14 12.07 -42.35
N GLU A 394 3.83 12.28 -42.21
CA GLU A 394 3.16 13.53 -42.53
C GLU A 394 2.80 14.27 -41.25
N GLN A 395 3.40 15.44 -41.06
CA GLN A 395 3.14 16.32 -39.93
C GLN A 395 2.76 17.71 -40.44
N ALA A 396 1.70 18.30 -39.86
CA ALA A 396 1.36 19.68 -40.12
C ALA A 396 2.50 20.61 -39.67
N ALA A 397 2.78 21.68 -40.42
CA ALA A 397 3.84 22.64 -40.12
C ALA A 397 3.70 23.29 -38.72
N SER A 398 2.49 23.32 -38.17
CA SER A 398 2.19 23.71 -36.79
C SER A 398 1.19 22.73 -36.18
N PRO A 399 1.62 21.77 -35.37
CA PRO A 399 0.69 20.86 -34.70
C PRO A 399 -0.17 21.62 -33.67
N ASP A 400 -1.48 21.71 -33.91
CA ASP A 400 -2.52 22.18 -32.97
C ASP A 400 -2.74 21.19 -31.80
N CYS A 401 -1.80 21.15 -30.87
CA CYS A 401 -2.04 20.50 -29.59
C CYS A 401 -3.08 21.32 -28.82
N GLN A 402 -4.30 20.81 -28.68
CA GLN A 402 -5.22 21.38 -27.70
C GLN A 402 -4.50 21.46 -26.36
N SER A 403 -4.61 22.62 -25.72
CA SER A 403 -3.88 23.01 -24.51
C SER A 403 -4.13 22.04 -23.35
N GLN A 404 -3.44 20.91 -23.32
CA GLN A 404 -3.43 20.02 -22.16
C GLN A 404 -2.52 20.63 -21.09
N TYR A 405 -3.08 20.75 -19.89
CA TYR A 405 -2.52 21.41 -18.73
C TYR A 405 -1.30 20.62 -18.21
N VAL A 406 -0.10 20.88 -18.72
CA VAL A 406 1.13 20.38 -18.10
C VAL A 406 1.61 21.41 -17.09
N MET A 407 1.37 21.14 -15.81
CA MET A 407 1.96 21.85 -14.67
C MET A 407 1.97 23.39 -14.78
N GLY A 408 0.82 23.99 -15.11
CA GLY A 408 0.60 25.43 -14.98
C GLY A 408 1.29 26.33 -16.03
N LYS A 409 1.88 25.78 -17.10
CA LYS A 409 2.38 26.59 -18.22
C LYS A 409 1.46 26.49 -19.44
N LYS A 410 0.78 27.60 -19.78
CA LYS A 410 0.13 27.76 -21.09
C LYS A 410 1.20 27.92 -22.18
N SER A 411 0.88 27.45 -23.39
CA SER A 411 1.59 27.71 -24.66
C SER A 411 3.05 27.21 -24.76
N VAL A 412 3.29 25.91 -24.56
CA VAL A 412 4.53 25.28 -25.05
C VAL A 412 4.25 24.67 -26.43
N PRO A 413 5.02 25.00 -27.48
CA PRO A 413 4.91 24.34 -28.78
C PRO A 413 5.16 22.83 -28.64
N CYS A 414 4.25 22.01 -29.16
CA CYS A 414 4.47 20.57 -29.27
C CYS A 414 5.45 20.29 -30.41
N HIS A 415 6.63 19.76 -30.08
CA HIS A 415 7.54 19.20 -31.07
C HIS A 415 7.36 17.68 -31.11
N CYS A 416 6.36 17.18 -31.84
CA CYS A 416 6.39 15.78 -32.27
C CYS A 416 7.58 15.64 -33.25
N PHE A 417 8.43 14.63 -33.03
CA PHE A 417 9.85 14.50 -33.42
C PHE A 417 10.25 14.79 -34.89
N LYS A 418 11.56 15.01 -35.11
CA LYS A 418 12.26 15.03 -36.42
C LYS A 418 12.71 13.64 -36.91
N GLU A 419 12.51 12.61 -36.11
CA GLU A 419 13.03 11.25 -36.30
C GLU A 419 11.88 10.24 -36.46
N THR A 420 12.19 9.06 -37.00
CA THR A 420 11.21 8.05 -37.44
C THR A 420 10.29 7.58 -36.30
N PRO A 421 9.12 6.97 -36.57
CA PRO A 421 8.17 6.55 -35.52
C PRO A 421 8.75 5.51 -34.55
N ALA A 422 9.81 4.81 -34.96
CA ALA A 422 10.57 3.89 -34.11
C ALA A 422 11.38 4.62 -33.02
N GLU A 423 11.68 5.91 -33.17
CA GLU A 423 12.44 6.75 -32.23
C GLU A 423 11.52 7.75 -31.49
N ALA A 424 10.43 8.19 -32.14
CA ALA A 424 9.47 9.15 -31.59
C ALA A 424 8.73 8.69 -30.30
N CYS A 425 8.87 7.41 -29.95
CA CYS A 425 8.10 6.76 -28.90
C CYS A 425 8.89 6.47 -27.61
N SER A 426 10.22 6.58 -27.64
CA SER A 426 11.05 6.28 -26.46
C SER A 426 11.16 7.43 -25.45
N ASP A 427 10.73 8.65 -25.80
CA ASP A 427 11.00 9.86 -25.03
C ASP A 427 9.73 10.50 -24.41
N ILE A 428 8.83 9.65 -23.91
CA ILE A 428 7.57 10.04 -23.25
C ILE A 428 7.81 10.71 -21.89
N ARG A 429 9.06 10.80 -21.41
CA ARG A 429 9.34 11.39 -20.09
C ARG A 429 9.12 12.92 -20.04
N ASN A 430 9.08 13.62 -21.19
CA ASN A 430 8.95 15.09 -21.20
C ASN A 430 8.13 15.70 -22.36
N VAL A 431 7.47 14.93 -23.22
CA VAL A 431 6.79 15.47 -24.41
C VAL A 431 5.29 15.20 -24.34
N THR A 432 4.51 16.27 -24.45
CA THR A 432 3.07 16.29 -24.76
C THR A 432 2.67 15.13 -25.67
N THR A 433 1.65 14.38 -25.26
CA THR A 433 1.13 13.16 -25.90
C THR A 433 0.78 13.40 -27.38
N CYS A 434 1.70 13.10 -28.29
CA CYS A 434 1.42 13.07 -29.72
C CYS A 434 0.71 11.75 -30.05
N THR A 435 -0.50 11.81 -30.61
CA THR A 435 -1.22 10.65 -31.14
C THR A 435 -0.96 10.50 -32.64
N PHE A 436 -0.80 9.25 -33.09
CA PHE A 436 -0.47 8.94 -34.47
C PHE A 436 -1.49 7.97 -35.07
N GLU A 437 -1.87 8.20 -36.33
CA GLU A 437 -2.63 7.26 -37.14
C GLU A 437 -1.70 6.66 -38.20
N VAL A 438 -1.77 5.34 -38.38
CA VAL A 438 -0.95 4.62 -39.35
C VAL A 438 -1.84 4.15 -40.51
N ASP A 439 -1.58 4.68 -41.71
CA ASP A 439 -2.20 4.21 -42.96
C ASP A 439 -1.25 3.23 -43.66
N ASP A 440 -1.44 1.93 -43.37
CA ASP A 440 -0.66 0.85 -43.99
C ASP A 440 -0.84 0.77 -45.51
N ARG A 441 -1.97 1.23 -46.06
CA ARG A 441 -2.21 1.18 -47.52
C ARG A 441 -1.39 2.22 -48.25
N ARG A 442 -1.27 3.41 -47.66
CA ARG A 442 -0.47 4.51 -48.22
C ARG A 442 0.98 4.51 -47.76
N ARG A 443 1.33 3.64 -46.80
CA ARG A 443 2.64 3.64 -46.11
C ARG A 443 2.94 5.00 -45.48
N LEU A 444 1.91 5.58 -44.86
CA LEU A 444 1.94 6.90 -44.25
C LEU A 444 1.67 6.82 -42.76
N ILE A 445 2.31 7.69 -42.00
CA ILE A 445 2.02 7.91 -40.59
C ILE A 445 1.63 9.37 -40.44
N HIS A 446 0.37 9.58 -40.08
CA HIS A 446 -0.21 10.89 -39.89
C HIS A 446 -0.17 11.26 -38.42
N ASN A 447 0.24 12.48 -38.10
CA ASN A 447 0.03 13.01 -36.76
C ASN A 447 -1.44 13.43 -36.61
N VAL A 448 -2.18 12.75 -35.74
CA VAL A 448 -3.57 13.08 -35.43
C VAL A 448 -3.61 13.63 -34.02
N MET A 449 -3.78 14.95 -33.88
CA MET A 449 -3.99 15.54 -32.56
C MET A 449 -5.48 15.62 -32.27
N SER A 450 -6.00 14.56 -31.64
CA SER A 450 -6.53 14.53 -30.28
C SER A 450 -7.10 13.11 -30.03
N PRO A 451 -7.52 12.79 -28.79
CA PRO A 451 -8.95 12.56 -28.60
C PRO A 451 -9.69 13.83 -28.20
#